data_AF-A0A9E3NXR9-F1
#
_entry.id   AF-A0A9E3NXR9-F1
#
_cell.length_a   1.000
_cell.length_b   1.000
_cell.length_c   1.000
_cell.angle_alpha   90.00
_cell.angle_beta   90.00
_cell.angle_gamma   90.00
#
_symmetry.space_group_name_H-M   'P 1'
#
loop_
_entity.id
_entity.type
_entity.pdbx_description
1 polymer ?
#
loop_
_entity_poly.entity_id
_entity_poly.type
_entity_poly.pdbx_seq_one_letter_code
_entity_poly.pdbx_strand_id
1 'polypeptide(L)'
;MRTTAFLGATLAAVVAWGATAACGGEETKSEEETQKERDLQAAREYYVARVHNVINNCIGCHAGTSGPRIMAADPDESYDTLEKTAGLIAIPKQSPLVQYVHKDAAVVILPAQRSVLTLWLSLEATARGLEGAVVKPKTLTEAYKQFSDCMNFDVWSYYRMGDVAFTQTDSEGPCLGCHSTGQGTAWLSAGSRETFEKMKQFPYIQKIVVGKLDERGGFESLQPSFRLIEKANEVCAPEATSCHPRYGLPPAITEAVKGFVDTTLQNLATDTCTSGIVVPQDAGPRDAGDGG
;
A
#
# COMPACT_ATOMS: atom_id res chain seq x y z
N MET A 1 54.70 -4.37 -19.00
CA MET A 1 54.34 -5.52 -19.88
C MET A 1 52.92 -5.23 -20.37
N ARG A 2 52.70 -4.58 -21.52
CA ARG A 2 52.61 -5.14 -22.89
C ARG A 2 51.85 -6.47 -22.99
N THR A 3 50.64 -6.42 -23.56
CA THR A 3 50.11 -7.20 -24.74
C THR A 3 48.61 -6.90 -24.89
N THR A 4 48.17 -6.09 -25.88
CA THR A 4 47.75 -6.41 -27.26
C THR A 4 46.35 -7.00 -27.43
N ALA A 5 45.63 -6.39 -28.37
CA ALA A 5 44.25 -6.58 -28.82
C ALA A 5 44.00 -7.90 -29.58
N PHE A 6 42.71 -8.25 -29.77
CA PHE A 6 42.26 -8.96 -30.96
C PHE A 6 40.85 -8.53 -31.39
N LEU A 7 40.75 -8.12 -32.66
CA LEU A 7 39.52 -7.96 -33.44
C LEU A 7 38.92 -9.32 -33.80
N GLY A 8 37.59 -9.37 -33.95
CA GLY A 8 36.89 -10.49 -34.60
C GLY A 8 35.50 -10.07 -35.06
N ALA A 9 35.41 -9.45 -36.24
CA ALA A 9 34.17 -9.16 -36.92
C ALA A 9 33.60 -10.43 -37.58
N THR A 10 32.30 -10.68 -37.42
CA THR A 10 31.57 -11.64 -38.25
C THR A 10 30.30 -10.99 -38.75
N LEU A 11 30.29 -10.60 -40.03
CA LEU A 11 29.08 -10.29 -40.79
C LEU A 11 28.38 -11.60 -41.14
N ALA A 12 27.11 -11.74 -40.74
CA ALA A 12 26.21 -12.73 -41.30
C ALA A 12 25.02 -12.00 -41.94
N ALA A 13 24.97 -12.09 -43.27
CA ALA A 13 23.83 -11.67 -44.08
C ALA A 13 22.76 -12.75 -44.03
N VAL A 14 21.51 -12.39 -43.69
CA VAL A 14 20.36 -13.28 -43.84
C VAL A 14 19.18 -12.49 -44.44
N VAL A 15 18.97 -12.77 -45.72
CA VAL A 15 17.71 -13.01 -46.46
C VAL A 15 16.49 -12.15 -46.10
N ALA A 16 16.13 -11.30 -47.07
CA ALA A 16 14.85 -10.63 -47.19
C ALA A 16 13.71 -11.65 -47.43
N TRP A 17 12.69 -11.63 -46.56
CA TRP A 17 11.37 -12.18 -46.83
C TRP A 17 10.40 -11.02 -46.94
N GLY A 18 9.73 -10.95 -48.10
CA GLY A 18 8.65 -10.01 -48.35
C GLY A 18 7.42 -10.39 -47.52
N ALA A 19 6.96 -9.44 -46.71
CA ALA A 19 5.61 -9.44 -46.16
C ALA A 19 4.87 -8.27 -46.80
N THR A 20 3.74 -8.60 -47.44
CA THR A 20 2.76 -7.66 -47.98
C THR A 20 2.30 -6.70 -46.89
N ALA A 21 2.50 -5.40 -47.15
CA ALA A 21 2.00 -4.32 -46.32
C ALA A 21 0.47 -4.30 -46.33
N ALA A 22 -0.13 -4.88 -45.29
CA ALA A 22 -1.45 -4.46 -44.83
C ALA A 22 -1.23 -3.19 -44.01
N CYS A 23 -1.54 -2.03 -44.59
CA CYS A 23 -1.57 -0.73 -43.90
C CYS A 23 -2.74 -0.70 -42.91
N GLY A 24 -2.63 -1.44 -41.80
CA GLY A 24 -3.39 -1.17 -40.60
C GLY A 24 -2.60 -0.14 -39.80
N GLY A 25 -3.07 1.10 -39.77
CA GLY A 25 -2.46 2.14 -38.92
C GLY A 25 -2.66 1.74 -37.47
N GLU A 26 -1.60 1.26 -36.82
CA GLU A 26 -1.53 1.27 -35.35
C GLU A 26 -1.52 2.74 -34.93
N GLU A 27 -2.66 3.23 -34.48
CA GLU A 27 -2.75 4.51 -33.78
C GLU A 27 -1.87 4.41 -32.53
N THR A 28 -0.73 5.08 -32.55
CA THR A 28 0.14 5.20 -31.39
C THR A 28 -0.61 5.95 -30.30
N LYS A 29 -1.20 5.21 -29.35
CA LYS A 29 -1.78 5.81 -28.14
C LYS A 29 -0.72 6.65 -27.44
N SER A 30 -1.14 7.75 -26.84
CA SER A 30 -0.23 8.56 -26.03
C SER A 30 0.28 7.77 -24.81
N GLU A 31 1.46 8.12 -24.31
CA GLU A 31 1.99 7.52 -23.07
C GLU A 31 1.03 7.72 -21.89
N GLU A 32 0.31 8.84 -21.87
CA GLU A 32 -0.68 9.21 -20.85
C GLU A 32 -1.91 8.30 -20.91
N GLU A 33 -2.49 8.07 -22.09
CA GLU A 33 -3.60 7.13 -22.26
C GLU A 33 -3.19 5.72 -21.84
N THR A 34 -1.97 5.32 -22.19
CA THR A 34 -1.45 4.00 -21.81
C THR A 34 -1.24 3.90 -20.29
N GLN A 35 -0.82 4.98 -19.62
CA GLN A 35 -0.69 5.01 -18.16
C GLN A 35 -2.05 4.94 -17.46
N LYS A 36 -3.04 5.70 -17.96
CA LYS A 36 -4.41 5.69 -17.45
C LYS A 36 -5.03 4.29 -17.53
N GLU A 37 -4.88 3.60 -18.66
CA GLU A 37 -5.35 2.22 -18.84
C GLU A 37 -4.68 1.25 -17.86
N ARG A 38 -3.36 1.39 -17.64
CA ARG A 38 -2.64 0.59 -16.63
C ARG A 38 -3.14 0.86 -15.22
N ASP A 39 -3.37 2.13 -14.86
CA ASP A 39 -3.84 2.49 -13.52
C ASP A 39 -5.27 1.99 -13.26
N LEU A 40 -6.15 2.05 -14.27
CA LEU A 40 -7.51 1.48 -14.18
C LEU A 40 -7.45 -0.04 -14.02
N GLN A 41 -6.60 -0.72 -14.80
CA GLN A 41 -6.42 -2.16 -14.70
C GLN A 41 -5.89 -2.56 -13.32
N ALA A 42 -4.91 -1.82 -12.78
CA ALA A 42 -4.37 -2.07 -11.44
C ALA A 42 -5.44 -1.87 -10.34
N ALA A 43 -6.30 -0.85 -10.47
CA ALA A 43 -7.41 -0.62 -9.55
C ALA A 43 -8.44 -1.78 -9.59
N ARG A 44 -8.77 -2.27 -10.80
CA ARG A 44 -9.63 -3.44 -11.01
C ARG A 44 -9.04 -4.71 -10.40
N GLU A 45 -7.76 -5.00 -10.66
CA GLU A 45 -7.06 -6.14 -10.08
C GLU A 45 -7.03 -6.08 -8.55
N TYR A 46 -6.81 -4.88 -7.99
CA TYR A 46 -6.88 -4.68 -6.56
C TYR A 46 -8.28 -4.98 -6.00
N TYR A 47 -9.34 -4.56 -6.69
CA TYR A 47 -10.70 -4.90 -6.28
C TYR A 47 -10.93 -6.41 -6.25
N VAL A 48 -10.61 -7.09 -7.35
CA VAL A 48 -10.82 -8.53 -7.52
C VAL A 48 -10.03 -9.33 -6.48
N ALA A 49 -8.76 -9.00 -6.28
CA ALA A 49 -7.88 -9.75 -5.38
C ALA A 49 -8.13 -9.45 -3.90
N ARG A 50 -8.49 -8.20 -3.55
CA ARG A 50 -8.52 -7.72 -2.16
C ARG A 50 -9.91 -7.30 -1.70
N VAL A 51 -10.55 -6.37 -2.40
CA VAL A 51 -11.80 -5.75 -1.94
C VAL A 51 -12.90 -6.79 -1.87
N HIS A 52 -13.18 -7.49 -2.98
CA HIS A 52 -14.33 -8.39 -3.09
C HIS A 52 -14.36 -9.46 -2.00
N ASN A 53 -13.22 -10.11 -1.76
CA ASN A 53 -13.05 -11.11 -0.70
C ASN A 53 -13.40 -10.54 0.69
N VAL A 54 -12.97 -9.31 0.97
CA VAL A 54 -13.14 -8.65 2.27
C VAL A 54 -14.59 -8.22 2.50
N ILE A 55 -15.36 -7.91 1.45
CA ILE A 55 -16.77 -7.49 1.54
C ILE A 55 -17.76 -8.58 1.09
N ASN A 56 -17.33 -9.85 0.98
CA ASN A 56 -18.15 -10.93 0.44
C ASN A 56 -19.46 -11.16 1.21
N ASN A 57 -19.50 -10.84 2.50
CA ASN A 57 -20.67 -10.93 3.35
C ASN A 57 -21.79 -9.96 2.92
N CYS A 58 -21.48 -8.92 2.15
CA CYS A 58 -22.45 -7.96 1.61
C CYS A 58 -23.22 -8.50 0.39
N ILE A 59 -22.71 -9.55 -0.27
CA ILE A 59 -23.28 -10.10 -1.52
C ILE A 59 -24.74 -10.55 -1.32
N GLY A 60 -25.05 -11.15 -0.17
CA GLY A 60 -26.40 -11.68 0.12
C GLY A 60 -27.52 -10.64 -0.01
N CYS A 61 -27.23 -9.36 0.23
CA CYS A 61 -28.17 -8.25 0.09
C CYS A 61 -27.99 -7.49 -1.24
N HIS A 62 -26.74 -7.32 -1.70
CA HIS A 62 -26.37 -6.49 -2.84
C HIS A 62 -26.33 -7.22 -4.19
N ALA A 63 -26.67 -8.52 -4.22
CA ALA A 63 -26.92 -9.27 -5.45
C ALA A 63 -28.33 -9.07 -6.05
N GLY A 64 -29.12 -8.13 -5.51
CA GLY A 64 -30.44 -7.75 -6.04
C GLY A 64 -31.65 -8.31 -5.27
N THR A 65 -31.44 -8.83 -4.06
CA THR A 65 -32.49 -9.38 -3.19
C THR A 65 -33.19 -8.30 -2.35
N SER A 66 -32.42 -7.42 -1.71
CA SER A 66 -32.92 -6.42 -0.76
C SER A 66 -32.23 -5.05 -0.87
N GLY A 67 -31.09 -4.99 -1.55
CA GLY A 67 -30.33 -3.75 -1.81
C GLY A 67 -30.18 -3.45 -3.31
N PRO A 68 -29.49 -2.34 -3.65
CA PRO A 68 -29.12 -2.07 -5.02
C PRO A 68 -28.24 -3.23 -5.54
N ARG A 69 -28.49 -3.65 -6.79
CA ARG A 69 -27.74 -4.72 -7.44
C ARG A 69 -26.37 -4.21 -7.87
N ILE A 70 -25.42 -4.24 -6.94
CA ILE A 70 -24.07 -3.68 -7.10
C ILE A 70 -22.96 -4.69 -6.78
N MET A 71 -23.33 -5.92 -6.44
CA MET A 71 -22.39 -7.00 -6.17
C MET A 71 -22.87 -8.30 -6.82
N ALA A 72 -21.94 -9.21 -7.08
CA ALA A 72 -22.16 -10.55 -7.58
C ALA A 72 -21.26 -11.55 -6.83
N ALA A 73 -21.51 -12.85 -7.01
CA ALA A 73 -20.64 -13.89 -6.46
C ALA A 73 -19.26 -13.88 -7.15
N ASP A 74 -19.25 -13.60 -8.45
CA ASP A 74 -18.04 -13.41 -9.23
C ASP A 74 -17.46 -12.00 -9.01
N PRO A 75 -16.15 -11.87 -8.72
CA PRO A 75 -15.53 -10.57 -8.45
C PRO A 75 -15.47 -9.67 -9.68
N ASP A 76 -15.26 -10.22 -10.88
CA ASP A 76 -15.24 -9.45 -12.12
C ASP A 76 -16.63 -8.92 -12.46
N GLU A 77 -17.68 -9.75 -12.35
CA GLU A 77 -19.07 -9.31 -12.54
C GLU A 77 -19.47 -8.22 -11.53
N SER A 78 -19.01 -8.35 -10.28
CA SER A 78 -19.23 -7.34 -9.24
C SER A 78 -18.61 -6.01 -9.62
N TYR A 79 -17.33 -6.03 -10.04
CA TYR A 79 -16.62 -4.84 -10.49
C TYR A 79 -17.31 -4.18 -11.69
N ASP A 80 -17.64 -4.97 -12.72
CA ASP A 80 -18.31 -4.48 -13.92
C ASP A 80 -19.66 -3.81 -13.60
N THR A 81 -20.36 -4.32 -12.59
CA THR A 81 -21.62 -3.73 -12.11
C THR A 81 -21.38 -2.41 -11.38
N LEU A 82 -20.35 -2.33 -10.53
CA LEU A 82 -19.96 -1.09 -9.86
C LEU A 82 -19.57 -0.01 -10.85
N GLU A 83 -18.79 -0.36 -11.88
CA GLU A 83 -18.34 0.56 -12.92
C GLU A 83 -19.49 1.13 -13.74
N LYS A 84 -20.50 0.30 -14.06
CA LYS A 84 -21.70 0.73 -14.81
C LYS A 84 -22.66 1.55 -13.96
N THR A 85 -22.54 1.52 -12.64
CA THR A 85 -23.45 2.22 -11.72
C THR A 85 -22.89 3.60 -11.38
N ALA A 86 -23.53 4.63 -11.94
CA ALA A 86 -23.10 6.02 -11.75
C ALA A 86 -23.02 6.42 -10.27
N GLY A 87 -21.91 7.07 -9.89
CA GLY A 87 -21.70 7.65 -8.57
C GLY A 87 -21.18 6.70 -7.48
N LEU A 88 -21.03 5.40 -7.75
CA LEU A 88 -20.42 4.48 -6.78
C LEU A 88 -18.90 4.60 -6.74
N ILE A 89 -18.27 4.64 -7.91
CA ILE A 89 -16.84 4.91 -8.05
C ILE A 89 -16.65 6.43 -8.04
N ALA A 90 -16.23 6.94 -6.89
CA ALA A 90 -15.98 8.36 -6.62
C ALA A 90 -14.80 8.50 -5.66
N ILE A 91 -14.32 9.73 -5.42
CA ILE A 91 -13.34 9.94 -4.34
C ILE A 91 -13.91 9.43 -3.01
N PRO A 92 -13.10 8.86 -2.10
CA PRO A 92 -13.65 8.11 -0.97
C PRO A 92 -14.54 8.93 -0.01
N LYS A 93 -14.29 10.24 0.11
CA LYS A 93 -15.11 11.17 0.90
C LYS A 93 -16.52 11.39 0.32
N GLN A 94 -16.74 11.04 -0.95
CA GLN A 94 -18.00 11.22 -1.67
C GLN A 94 -18.68 9.89 -2.06
N SER A 95 -17.94 8.78 -2.07
CA SER A 95 -18.50 7.48 -2.48
C SER A 95 -19.51 6.94 -1.46
N PRO A 96 -20.74 6.60 -1.87
CA PRO A 96 -21.71 5.96 -0.99
C PRO A 96 -21.24 4.58 -0.51
N LEU A 97 -20.32 3.91 -1.21
CA LEU A 97 -19.79 2.62 -0.78
C LEU A 97 -19.07 2.71 0.58
N VAL A 98 -18.49 3.88 0.89
CA VAL A 98 -17.85 4.16 2.18
C VAL A 98 -18.76 4.98 3.10
N GLN A 99 -19.48 5.96 2.56
CA GLN A 99 -20.23 6.93 3.38
C GLN A 99 -21.61 6.41 3.82
N TYR A 100 -22.20 5.44 3.13
CA TYR A 100 -23.53 4.98 3.45
C TYR A 100 -23.58 4.23 4.79
N VAL A 101 -24.64 4.49 5.55
CA VAL A 101 -24.97 3.80 6.79
C VAL A 101 -26.27 3.03 6.55
N HIS A 102 -26.22 1.71 6.71
CA HIS A 102 -27.42 0.88 6.58
C HIS A 102 -28.45 1.23 7.65
N LYS A 103 -29.74 1.04 7.31
CA LYS A 103 -30.84 1.22 8.26
C LYS A 103 -30.77 0.21 9.41
N ASP A 104 -30.37 -1.02 9.10
CA ASP A 104 -30.09 -2.04 10.11
C ASP A 104 -28.72 -1.78 10.71
N ALA A 105 -28.68 -1.47 12.02
CA ALA A 105 -27.46 -1.20 12.75
C ALA A 105 -26.53 -2.43 12.85
N ALA A 106 -27.06 -3.65 12.65
CA ALA A 106 -26.23 -4.86 12.60
C ALA A 106 -25.44 -4.97 11.28
N VAL A 107 -25.84 -4.25 10.22
CA VAL A 107 -25.18 -4.25 8.91
C VAL A 107 -24.20 -3.08 8.83
N VAL A 108 -23.01 -3.28 9.38
CA VAL A 108 -21.94 -2.27 9.40
C VAL A 108 -20.79 -2.71 8.49
N ILE A 109 -20.21 -1.75 7.75
CA ILE A 109 -18.94 -1.99 7.08
C ILE A 109 -17.84 -1.95 8.15
N LEU A 110 -17.19 -3.08 8.38
CA LEU A 110 -16.19 -3.20 9.44
C LEU A 110 -15.00 -2.28 9.16
N PRO A 111 -14.25 -1.87 10.20
CA PRO A 111 -13.07 -1.05 10.03
C PRO A 111 -12.11 -1.53 8.92
N ALA A 112 -11.74 -2.80 8.94
CA ALA A 112 -10.86 -3.40 7.94
C ALA A 112 -11.46 -3.39 6.52
N GLN A 113 -12.78 -3.61 6.40
CA GLN A 113 -13.48 -3.55 5.11
C GLN A 113 -13.47 -2.12 4.54
N ARG A 114 -13.76 -1.14 5.39
CA ARG A 114 -13.71 0.27 5.04
C ARG A 114 -12.32 0.64 4.55
N SER A 115 -11.26 0.24 5.24
CA SER A 115 -9.88 0.54 4.84
C SER A 115 -9.56 0.07 3.42
N VAL A 116 -9.82 -1.21 3.12
CA VAL A 116 -9.52 -1.81 1.81
C VAL A 116 -10.36 -1.16 0.70
N LEU A 117 -11.64 -0.88 0.98
CA LEU A 117 -12.55 -0.21 0.03
C LEU A 117 -12.16 1.24 -0.24
N THR A 118 -11.77 1.98 0.80
CA THR A 118 -11.37 3.39 0.70
C THR A 118 -10.06 3.52 -0.09
N LEU A 119 -9.13 2.58 0.10
CA LEU A 119 -7.91 2.49 -0.72
C LEU A 119 -8.23 2.20 -2.19
N TRP A 120 -9.08 1.22 -2.48
CA TRP A 120 -9.51 0.95 -3.86
C TRP A 120 -10.16 2.16 -4.53
N LEU A 121 -11.09 2.85 -3.85
CA LEU A 121 -11.73 4.06 -4.37
C LEU A 121 -10.74 5.19 -4.65
N SER A 122 -9.66 5.29 -3.88
CA SER A 122 -8.58 6.23 -4.18
C SER A 122 -7.86 5.86 -5.48
N LEU A 123 -7.51 4.58 -5.65
CA LEU A 123 -6.88 4.09 -6.89
C LEU A 123 -7.77 4.39 -8.11
N GLU A 124 -9.06 4.10 -8.02
CA GLU A 124 -10.05 4.43 -9.06
C GLU A 124 -10.14 5.92 -9.34
N ALA A 125 -10.26 6.74 -8.28
CA ALA A 125 -10.42 8.18 -8.44
C ALA A 125 -9.19 8.80 -9.10
N THR A 126 -7.99 8.37 -8.71
CA THR A 126 -6.73 8.80 -9.32
C THR A 126 -6.63 8.33 -10.77
N ALA A 127 -6.91 7.05 -11.05
CA ALA A 127 -6.87 6.50 -12.41
C ALA A 127 -7.89 7.18 -13.35
N ARG A 128 -9.06 7.57 -12.83
CA ARG A 128 -10.09 8.27 -13.59
C ARG A 128 -9.85 9.77 -13.70
N GLY A 129 -8.91 10.33 -12.94
CA GLY A 129 -8.65 11.77 -12.88
C GLY A 129 -9.80 12.55 -12.26
N LEU A 130 -10.47 11.99 -11.23
CA LEU A 130 -11.59 12.66 -10.57
C LEU A 130 -11.10 13.88 -9.78
N GLU A 131 -11.94 14.92 -9.73
CA GLU A 131 -11.66 16.10 -8.92
C GLU A 131 -11.52 15.71 -7.44
N GLY A 132 -10.44 16.16 -6.79
CA GLY A 132 -10.13 15.82 -5.40
C GLY A 132 -9.46 14.45 -5.22
N ALA A 133 -9.11 13.74 -6.29
CA ALA A 133 -8.29 12.53 -6.21
C ALA A 133 -6.88 12.84 -5.70
N VAL A 134 -6.28 11.87 -4.99
CA VAL A 134 -4.90 11.99 -4.50
C VAL A 134 -3.94 11.92 -5.68
N VAL A 135 -3.02 12.89 -5.75
CA VAL A 135 -2.01 12.94 -6.81
C VAL A 135 -1.00 11.81 -6.60
N LYS A 136 -0.97 10.84 -7.53
CA LYS A 136 0.00 9.75 -7.53
C LYS A 136 1.43 10.32 -7.65
N PRO A 137 2.36 9.96 -6.74
CA PRO A 137 3.75 10.37 -6.87
C PRO A 137 4.38 9.74 -8.12
N LYS A 138 5.20 10.51 -8.85
CA LYS A 138 5.86 10.07 -10.09
C LYS A 138 7.19 9.37 -9.82
N THR A 139 7.77 9.61 -8.65
CA THR A 139 9.06 9.04 -8.26
C THR A 139 9.01 8.46 -6.85
N LEU A 140 9.92 7.54 -6.56
CA LEU A 140 10.07 6.98 -5.23
C LEU A 140 10.40 8.06 -4.18
N THR A 141 11.19 9.06 -4.55
CA THR A 141 11.53 10.19 -3.66
C THR A 141 10.30 11.02 -3.30
N GLU A 142 9.45 11.34 -4.29
CA GLU A 142 8.17 12.01 -4.05
C GLU A 142 7.26 11.15 -3.18
N ALA A 143 7.21 9.84 -3.43
CA ALA A 143 6.39 8.92 -2.65
C ALA A 143 6.83 8.85 -1.19
N TYR A 144 8.15 8.71 -0.92
CA TYR A 144 8.67 8.76 0.44
C TYR A 144 8.41 10.10 1.11
N LYS A 145 8.50 11.21 0.37
CA LYS A 145 8.14 12.52 0.91
C LYS A 145 6.65 12.57 1.29
N GLN A 146 5.75 12.17 0.41
CA GLN A 146 4.31 12.14 0.70
C GLN A 146 4.00 11.23 1.89
N PHE A 147 4.60 10.04 1.97
CA PHE A 147 4.43 9.14 3.11
C PHE A 147 4.95 9.77 4.40
N SER A 148 6.15 10.36 4.37
CA SER A 148 6.76 11.06 5.51
C SER A 148 5.91 12.22 6.01
N ASP A 149 5.37 13.03 5.09
CA ASP A 149 4.46 14.13 5.41
C ASP A 149 3.13 13.59 5.98
N CYS A 150 2.73 12.37 5.60
CA CYS A 150 1.53 11.71 6.10
C CYS A 150 1.71 10.97 7.42
N MET A 151 2.96 10.65 7.81
CA MET A 151 3.25 10.01 9.09
C MET A 151 2.77 10.90 10.24
N ASN A 152 1.98 10.32 11.13
CA ASN A 152 1.39 11.01 12.27
C ASN A 152 1.89 10.39 13.59
N PHE A 153 2.34 11.21 14.53
CA PHE A 153 2.92 10.70 15.77
C PHE A 153 1.88 10.10 16.73
N ASP A 154 0.63 10.53 16.67
CA ASP A 154 -0.43 9.94 17.50
C ASP A 154 -0.76 8.53 17.00
N VAL A 155 -0.76 8.32 15.68
CA VAL A 155 -0.85 6.98 15.06
C VAL A 155 0.35 6.12 15.46
N TRP A 156 1.56 6.66 15.35
CA TRP A 156 2.80 6.01 15.80
C TRP A 156 2.73 5.58 17.27
N SER A 157 2.26 6.47 18.14
CA SER A 157 2.17 6.24 19.58
C SER A 157 1.08 5.22 19.92
N TYR A 158 -0.06 5.29 19.25
CA TYR A 158 -1.17 4.34 19.43
C TYR A 158 -0.76 2.91 19.09
N TYR A 159 -0.08 2.71 17.96
CA TYR A 159 0.50 1.41 17.62
C TYR A 159 1.75 1.09 18.44
N ARG A 160 2.17 1.91 19.41
CA ARG A 160 3.35 1.66 20.25
C ARG A 160 4.63 1.41 19.44
N MET A 161 4.79 2.08 18.30
CA MET A 161 5.96 1.91 17.44
C MET A 161 7.31 2.24 18.11
N GLY A 162 7.28 3.06 19.18
CA GLY A 162 8.46 3.34 20.00
C GLY A 162 9.03 2.11 20.72
N ASP A 163 8.23 1.06 20.93
CA ASP A 163 8.65 -0.13 21.67
C ASP A 163 9.61 -1.04 20.87
N VAL A 164 9.69 -0.86 19.55
CA VAL A 164 10.65 -1.57 18.69
C VAL A 164 12.09 -1.36 19.19
N ALA A 165 12.40 -0.17 19.68
CA ALA A 165 13.71 0.18 20.23
C ALA A 165 14.13 -0.72 21.41
N PHE A 166 13.16 -1.17 22.21
CA PHE A 166 13.39 -1.92 23.45
C PHE A 166 13.27 -3.44 23.27
N THR A 167 12.97 -3.92 22.06
CA THR A 167 12.94 -5.35 21.77
C THR A 167 14.32 -5.96 22.01
N GLN A 168 14.37 -7.05 22.79
CA GLN A 168 15.62 -7.73 23.12
C GLN A 168 16.09 -8.60 21.96
N THR A 169 17.37 -8.51 21.66
CA THR A 169 18.08 -9.52 20.87
C THR A 169 18.40 -10.73 21.75
N ASP A 170 18.74 -11.85 21.13
CA ASP A 170 19.03 -13.10 21.82
C ASP A 170 20.32 -13.01 22.67
N SER A 171 21.21 -12.03 22.40
CA SER A 171 22.54 -11.98 23.04
C SER A 171 23.16 -10.59 23.26
N GLU A 172 22.69 -9.53 22.61
CA GLU A 172 23.35 -8.19 22.63
C GLU A 172 22.51 -7.09 23.29
N GLY A 173 21.39 -7.45 23.94
CA GLY A 173 20.49 -6.50 24.60
C GLY A 173 19.48 -5.87 23.64
N PRO A 174 18.91 -4.69 23.96
CA PRO A 174 17.85 -4.07 23.16
C PRO A 174 18.36 -3.51 21.82
N CYS A 175 17.49 -3.52 20.79
CA CYS A 175 17.81 -2.98 19.47
C CYS A 175 18.42 -1.55 19.49
N LEU A 176 17.95 -0.68 20.39
CA LEU A 176 18.49 0.70 20.52
C LEU A 176 19.97 0.77 20.89
N GLY A 177 20.52 -0.28 21.51
CA GLY A 177 21.96 -0.35 21.83
C GLY A 177 22.83 -0.26 20.58
N CYS A 178 22.37 -0.87 19.48
CA CYS A 178 23.09 -0.89 18.21
C CYS A 178 22.58 0.14 17.20
N HIS A 179 21.36 0.65 17.34
CA HIS A 179 20.69 1.49 16.33
C HIS A 179 20.43 2.94 16.76
N SER A 180 20.94 3.36 17.92
CA SER A 180 20.74 4.73 18.44
C SER A 180 21.42 5.84 17.64
N THR A 181 22.31 5.51 16.70
CA THR A 181 22.94 6.50 15.80
C THR A 181 22.71 6.20 14.31
N GLY A 182 21.73 5.35 13.98
CA GLY A 182 21.31 5.12 12.59
C GLY A 182 21.95 3.92 11.89
N GLN A 183 22.63 3.03 12.62
CA GLN A 183 23.34 1.89 12.05
C GLN A 183 22.40 0.96 11.27
N GLY A 184 22.90 0.37 10.19
CA GLY A 184 22.13 -0.58 9.39
C GLY A 184 20.86 0.00 8.77
N THR A 185 20.83 1.33 8.53
CA THR A 185 19.68 2.10 8.03
C THR A 185 18.45 2.07 8.95
N ALA A 186 18.64 1.85 10.25
CA ALA A 186 17.60 1.98 11.27
C ALA A 186 18.05 2.96 12.35
N TRP A 187 17.16 3.86 12.76
CA TRP A 187 17.37 4.74 13.90
C TRP A 187 16.38 4.36 14.99
N LEU A 188 16.87 3.92 16.15
CA LEU A 188 16.05 3.53 17.30
C LEU A 188 16.63 4.15 18.55
N SER A 189 15.92 5.09 19.17
CA SER A 189 16.35 5.75 20.40
C SER A 189 15.41 5.45 21.56
N ALA A 190 15.85 5.79 22.78
CA ALA A 190 14.98 5.70 23.96
C ALA A 190 13.78 6.66 23.89
N GLY A 191 13.85 7.70 23.05
CA GLY A 191 12.76 8.63 22.81
C GLY A 191 11.91 8.21 21.60
N SER A 192 10.65 7.82 21.84
CA SER A 192 9.72 7.44 20.75
C SER A 192 9.56 8.56 19.70
N ARG A 193 9.50 9.82 20.13
CA ARG A 193 9.40 11.00 19.25
C ARG A 193 10.62 11.17 18.36
N GLU A 194 11.82 10.99 18.90
CA GLU A 194 13.05 11.10 18.12
C GLU A 194 13.13 9.99 17.07
N THR A 195 12.82 8.75 17.46
CA THR A 195 12.71 7.61 16.54
C THR A 195 11.73 7.91 15.41
N PHE A 196 10.55 8.43 15.72
CA PHE A 196 9.55 8.83 14.71
C PHE A 196 10.10 9.87 13.73
N GLU A 197 10.68 10.98 14.21
CA GLU A 197 11.20 12.04 13.33
C GLU A 197 12.37 11.56 12.47
N LYS A 198 13.15 10.59 12.94
CA LYS A 198 14.22 9.97 12.16
C LYS A 198 13.67 8.99 11.13
N MET A 199 12.69 8.17 11.49
CA MET A 199 12.04 7.22 10.57
C MET A 199 11.33 7.89 9.40
N LYS A 200 10.97 9.18 9.52
CA LYS A 200 10.48 10.03 8.42
C LYS A 200 11.54 10.36 7.35
N GLN A 201 12.82 10.12 7.63
CA GLN A 201 13.93 10.54 6.78
C GLN A 201 14.52 9.34 6.03
N PHE A 202 15.09 9.60 4.85
CA PHE A 202 15.93 8.62 4.18
C PHE A 202 17.27 8.47 4.94
N PRO A 203 17.83 7.25 5.10
CA PRO A 203 17.35 5.97 4.58
C PRO A 203 16.35 5.24 5.50
N TYR A 204 16.07 5.75 6.69
CA TYR A 204 15.31 5.06 7.74
C TYR A 204 13.87 4.70 7.33
N ILE A 205 13.22 5.56 6.54
CA ILE A 205 11.87 5.32 6.00
C ILE A 205 11.74 4.00 5.22
N GLN A 206 12.85 3.52 4.63
CA GLN A 206 12.87 2.25 3.89
C GLN A 206 12.63 1.03 4.79
N LYS A 207 12.81 1.18 6.12
CA LYS A 207 12.53 0.11 7.09
C LYS A 207 11.06 -0.15 7.32
N ILE A 208 10.18 0.74 6.87
CA ILE A 208 8.73 0.62 7.03
C ILE A 208 7.98 0.57 5.69
N VAL A 209 8.47 1.23 4.64
CA VAL A 209 7.88 1.17 3.29
C VAL A 209 8.94 1.05 2.19
N VAL A 210 8.62 0.39 1.08
CA VAL A 210 9.45 0.36 -0.14
C VAL A 210 8.63 0.75 -1.36
N GLY A 211 9.31 1.17 -2.42
CA GLY A 211 8.68 1.29 -3.74
C GLY A 211 8.47 -0.08 -4.39
N LYS A 212 7.24 -0.36 -4.81
CA LYS A 212 6.91 -1.39 -5.78
C LYS A 212 7.24 -0.85 -7.18
N LEU A 213 7.86 -1.68 -8.01
CA LEU A 213 8.12 -1.37 -9.41
C LEU A 213 7.11 -2.09 -10.31
N ASP A 214 6.73 -1.43 -11.40
CA ASP A 214 5.92 -2.04 -12.46
C ASP A 214 6.77 -2.99 -13.34
N GLU A 215 6.14 -3.64 -14.32
CA GLU A 215 6.80 -4.56 -15.26
C GLU A 215 7.92 -3.91 -16.10
N ARG A 216 7.94 -2.57 -16.18
CA ARG A 216 8.93 -1.79 -16.91
C ARG A 216 10.03 -1.24 -16.00
N GLY A 217 9.99 -1.57 -14.71
CA GLY A 217 10.93 -1.07 -13.70
C GLY A 217 10.65 0.37 -13.26
N GLY A 218 9.53 0.96 -13.67
CA GLY A 218 9.06 2.26 -13.20
C GLY A 218 8.49 2.17 -11.79
N PHE A 219 8.51 3.27 -11.03
CA PHE A 219 7.87 3.31 -9.72
C PHE A 219 6.34 3.22 -9.88
N GLU A 220 5.73 2.25 -9.20
CA GLU A 220 4.28 2.02 -9.25
C GLU A 220 3.58 2.60 -8.01
N SER A 221 4.01 2.20 -6.82
CA SER A 221 3.38 2.55 -5.55
C SER A 221 4.31 2.28 -4.36
N LEU A 222 3.91 2.72 -3.16
CA LEU A 222 4.54 2.26 -1.92
C LEU A 222 3.83 1.01 -1.42
N GLN A 223 4.59 0.10 -0.83
CA GLN A 223 4.09 -1.07 -0.11
C GLN A 223 4.83 -1.22 1.22
N PRO A 224 4.24 -1.91 2.22
CA PRO A 224 4.94 -2.24 3.45
C PRO A 224 6.27 -2.96 3.15
N SER A 225 7.35 -2.55 3.80
CA SER A 225 8.65 -3.20 3.59
C SER A 225 8.85 -4.45 4.43
N PHE A 226 8.12 -4.55 5.54
CA PHE A 226 8.28 -5.55 6.60
C PHE A 226 9.72 -5.74 7.09
N ARG A 227 10.64 -4.82 6.78
CA ARG A 227 12.08 -5.03 7.02
C ARG A 227 12.41 -5.19 8.50
N LEU A 228 11.72 -4.45 9.37
CA LEU A 228 11.88 -4.60 10.83
C LEU A 228 11.45 -5.99 11.34
N ILE A 229 10.44 -6.59 10.69
CA ILE A 229 9.89 -7.90 11.04
C ILE A 229 10.74 -9.02 10.44
N GLU A 230 11.09 -8.91 9.16
CA GLU A 230 11.84 -9.95 8.44
C GLU A 230 13.28 -10.05 8.91
N LYS A 231 13.89 -8.93 9.32
CA LYS A 231 15.29 -8.90 9.78
C LYS A 231 15.52 -9.81 10.99
N ALA A 232 14.51 -10.02 11.84
CA ALA A 232 14.51 -11.01 12.93
C ALA A 232 14.83 -12.44 12.47
N ASN A 233 14.47 -12.78 11.23
CA ASN A 233 14.52 -14.14 10.67
C ASN A 233 15.67 -14.33 9.68
N GLU A 234 16.50 -13.31 9.43
CA GLU A 234 17.61 -13.45 8.51
C GLU A 234 18.70 -14.37 9.06
N VAL A 235 19.04 -15.39 8.28
CA VAL A 235 20.16 -16.28 8.58
C VAL A 235 21.45 -15.56 8.23
N CYS A 236 22.41 -15.59 9.14
CA CYS A 236 23.73 -15.08 8.84
C CYS A 236 24.48 -16.00 7.87
N ALA A 237 25.15 -15.43 6.87
CA ALA A 237 25.97 -16.21 5.97
C ALA A 237 27.09 -16.92 6.76
N PRO A 238 27.41 -18.20 6.46
CA PRO A 238 28.39 -18.97 7.22
C PRO A 238 29.77 -18.31 7.33
N GLU A 239 30.16 -17.55 6.32
CA GLU A 239 31.44 -16.85 6.20
C GLU A 239 31.43 -15.41 6.73
N ALA A 240 30.29 -14.91 7.22
CA ALA A 240 30.19 -13.54 7.71
C ALA A 240 30.93 -13.39 9.05
N THR A 241 31.88 -12.47 9.10
CA THR A 241 32.63 -12.13 10.32
C THR A 241 31.85 -11.23 11.28
N SER A 242 30.70 -10.72 10.86
CA SER A 242 29.79 -9.90 11.65
C SER A 242 28.37 -10.16 11.19
N CYS A 243 27.52 -10.60 12.11
CA CYS A 243 26.12 -10.88 11.89
C CYS A 243 25.29 -9.84 12.63
N HIS A 244 24.12 -9.48 12.09
CA HIS A 244 23.14 -8.77 12.90
C HIS A 244 22.62 -9.73 13.97
N PRO A 245 22.53 -9.32 15.25
CA PRO A 245 22.04 -10.19 16.32
C PRO A 245 20.62 -10.65 16.02
N ARG A 246 20.35 -11.94 16.24
CA ARG A 246 18.99 -12.45 16.13
C ARG A 246 18.12 -11.83 17.21
N TYR A 247 16.87 -11.56 16.87
CA TYR A 247 15.84 -11.09 17.78
C TYR A 247 14.50 -11.64 17.29
N GLY A 248 13.54 -11.78 18.18
CA GLY A 248 12.15 -12.02 17.82
C GLY A 248 11.33 -10.79 18.16
N LEU A 249 10.65 -10.18 17.17
CA LEU A 249 9.64 -9.19 17.50
C LEU A 249 8.48 -9.90 18.22
N PRO A 250 8.10 -9.49 19.44
CA PRO A 250 6.90 -10.01 20.07
C PRO A 250 5.70 -9.84 19.13
N PRO A 251 4.70 -10.76 19.16
CA PRO A 251 3.53 -10.66 18.27
C PRO A 251 2.85 -9.29 18.30
N ALA A 252 2.71 -8.69 19.49
CA ALA A 252 2.16 -7.35 19.65
C ALA A 252 2.97 -6.26 18.93
N ILE A 253 4.30 -6.36 18.90
CA ILE A 253 5.18 -5.42 18.19
C ILE A 253 5.14 -5.66 16.68
N THR A 254 5.00 -6.92 16.25
CA THR A 254 4.80 -7.25 14.83
C THR A 254 3.52 -6.62 14.30
N GLU A 255 2.40 -6.78 15.02
CA GLU A 255 1.11 -6.20 14.63
C GLU A 255 1.10 -4.67 14.74
N ALA A 256 1.82 -4.11 15.71
CA ALA A 256 2.08 -2.67 15.80
C ALA A 256 2.75 -2.11 14.54
N VAL A 257 3.83 -2.74 14.07
CA VAL A 257 4.55 -2.30 12.86
C VAL A 257 3.65 -2.36 11.64
N LYS A 258 2.91 -3.47 11.46
CA LYS A 258 1.96 -3.60 10.35
C LYS A 258 0.87 -2.52 10.42
N GLY A 259 0.20 -2.42 11.58
CA GLY A 259 -0.90 -1.49 11.81
C GLY A 259 -0.51 -0.03 11.56
N PHE A 260 0.67 0.40 12.02
CA PHE A 260 1.16 1.74 11.75
C PHE A 260 1.38 2.00 10.25
N VAL A 261 2.04 1.08 9.55
CA VAL A 261 2.35 1.23 8.13
C VAL A 261 1.07 1.22 7.29
N ASP A 262 0.18 0.26 7.54
CA ASP A 262 -1.07 0.12 6.82
C ASP A 262 -1.97 1.34 7.05
N THR A 263 -2.06 1.84 8.29
CA THR A 263 -2.82 3.06 8.60
C THR A 263 -2.23 4.29 7.91
N THR A 264 -0.90 4.41 7.85
CA THR A 264 -0.26 5.56 7.20
C THR A 264 -0.44 5.50 5.68
N LEU A 265 -0.29 4.32 5.05
CA LEU A 265 -0.55 4.12 3.63
C LEU A 265 -2.03 4.38 3.30
N GLN A 266 -2.94 3.95 4.16
CA GLN A 266 -4.36 4.24 4.02
C GLN A 266 -4.61 5.75 4.10
N ASN A 267 -4.14 6.41 5.16
CA ASN A 267 -4.32 7.86 5.33
C ASN A 267 -3.77 8.66 4.15
N LEU A 268 -2.64 8.21 3.58
CA LEU A 268 -2.04 8.79 2.39
C LEU A 268 -2.95 8.63 1.18
N ALA A 269 -3.43 7.40 0.94
CA ALA A 269 -4.35 7.14 -0.17
C ALA A 269 -5.66 7.92 -0.05
N THR A 270 -6.10 8.27 1.15
CA THR A 270 -7.42 8.86 1.37
C THR A 270 -7.40 10.36 1.66
N ASP A 271 -6.21 10.97 1.59
CA ASP A 271 -5.98 12.38 1.94
C ASP A 271 -6.56 12.71 3.33
N THR A 272 -6.23 11.86 4.32
CA THR A 272 -6.63 12.00 5.73
C THR A 272 -5.43 12.01 6.68
N CYS A 273 -4.25 12.37 6.18
CA CYS A 273 -3.00 12.46 6.94
C CYS A 273 -3.08 13.34 8.21
N THR A 274 -3.97 14.33 8.21
CA THR A 274 -4.18 15.25 9.34
C THR A 274 -5.20 14.73 10.36
N SER A 275 -5.97 13.70 10.03
CA SER A 275 -7.09 13.20 10.85
C SER A 275 -6.66 12.29 12.01
N GLY A 276 -5.34 12.09 12.22
CA GLY A 276 -4.82 11.19 13.24
C GLY A 276 -5.09 9.73 12.89
N ILE A 277 -5.36 8.90 13.91
CA ILE A 277 -5.87 7.56 13.67
C ILE A 277 -7.30 7.77 13.17
N VAL A 278 -7.49 7.61 11.87
CA VAL A 278 -8.82 7.29 11.34
C VAL A 278 -9.06 5.84 11.73
N VAL A 279 -9.23 5.58 13.02
CA VAL A 279 -9.92 4.36 13.44
C VAL A 279 -11.28 4.58 12.79
N PRO A 280 -11.72 3.71 11.88
CA PRO A 280 -13.13 3.69 11.51
C PRO A 280 -13.85 3.69 12.84
N GLN A 281 -14.62 4.75 13.13
CA GLN A 281 -15.32 4.83 14.41
C GLN A 281 -16.01 3.49 14.55
N ASP A 282 -15.55 2.67 15.51
CA ASP A 282 -16.36 1.55 15.95
C ASP A 282 -17.70 2.21 16.20
N ALA A 283 -18.74 1.71 15.52
CA ALA A 283 -20.10 2.09 15.85
C ALA A 283 -20.28 1.61 17.28
N GLY A 284 -19.80 2.41 18.24
CA GLY A 284 -19.91 2.14 19.64
C GLY A 284 -21.38 1.86 19.90
N PRO A 285 -21.70 0.94 20.82
CA PRO A 285 -23.08 0.66 21.14
C PRO A 285 -23.74 2.00 21.43
N ARG A 286 -24.58 2.46 20.48
CA ARG A 286 -25.41 3.62 20.71
C ARG A 286 -26.32 3.14 21.81
N ASP A 287 -26.15 3.72 22.99
CA ASP A 287 -27.05 3.52 24.11
C ASP A 287 -28.46 3.50 23.56
N ALA A 288 -29.11 2.34 23.66
CA ALA A 288 -30.53 2.21 23.47
C ALA A 288 -31.16 3.02 24.59
N GLY A 289 -31.20 4.34 24.40
CA GLY A 289 -31.93 5.25 25.26
C GLY A 289 -33.39 4.91 25.07
N ASP A 290 -33.92 4.14 26.02
CA ASP A 290 -35.33 3.94 26.26
C ASP A 290 -36.01 5.32 26.35
N GLY A 291 -36.59 5.75 25.23
CA GLY A 291 -37.54 6.84 25.17
C GLY A 291 -38.93 6.27 25.37
N GLY A 292 -39.50 6.51 26.55
CA GLY A 292 -40.90 6.23 26.88
C GLY A 292 -41.91 7.15 26.20
#